data_AF-A0AAV8BRD4-F1
#
_entry.id   AF-A0AAV8BRD4-F1
#
_cell.length_a   1.000
_cell.length_b   1.000
_cell.length_c   1.000
_cell.angle_alpha   90.00
_cell.angle_beta   90.00
_cell.angle_gamma   90.00
#
_symmetry.space_group_name_H-M   'P 1'
#
loop_
_entity.id
_entity.type
_entity.pdbx_description
1 polymer ?
#
loop_
_entity_poly.entity_id
_entity_poly.type
_entity_poly.pdbx_seq_one_letter_code
_entity_poly.pdbx_strand_id
1 'polypeptide(L)'
;MALVNAMYQGKPARPLVLAPGGFFHSNWYSAFLDKSKPGSVDVLTHHIYNLGPGSSEHLIDEILNPLYLDGCASTFSNLQAIIRRASKPAIAWVGEAGGAYNSGRHLVTDSFVFSFWYLDQLGMSAKYDTKTYCRQTLIGGNYGLLNRDTFEPNPDYYSALLWHRLMGTRVLSFNYTGNNMTRAYAHCAKQSSGITLLLINLSGNTTSQVAVTNGSDLRREEYHLTAKDGNLQSQVMVLNGQILSTGTDGTIPTLEPMIIEDASPLTVAPYSILFAHFPSFNAPACT
;
A
#
# COMPACT_ATOMS: atom_id res chain seq x y z
N MET A 1 -23.85 2.61 -28.71
CA MET A 1 -23.46 1.51 -27.81
C MET A 1 -21.95 1.32 -27.88
N ALA A 2 -21.26 1.06 -26.76
CA ALA A 2 -19.82 0.76 -26.80
C ALA A 2 -19.57 -0.61 -27.44
N LEU A 3 -18.43 -0.81 -28.12
CA LEU A 3 -18.08 -2.06 -28.82
C LEU A 3 -18.16 -3.27 -27.89
N VAL A 4 -17.61 -3.16 -26.69
CA VAL A 4 -17.65 -4.21 -25.66
C VAL A 4 -19.09 -4.59 -25.30
N ASN A 5 -20.01 -3.61 -25.21
CA ASN A 5 -21.40 -3.93 -24.90
C ASN A 5 -22.06 -4.69 -26.06
N ALA A 6 -21.76 -4.34 -27.30
CA ALA A 6 -22.30 -5.03 -28.47
C ALA A 6 -21.78 -6.47 -28.57
N MET A 7 -20.47 -6.67 -28.35
CA MET A 7 -19.85 -8.00 -28.40
C MET A 7 -20.32 -8.94 -27.29
N TYR A 8 -20.59 -8.40 -26.10
CA TYR A 8 -20.99 -9.19 -24.93
C TYR A 8 -22.49 -9.14 -24.65
N GLN A 9 -23.31 -8.68 -25.62
CA GLN A 9 -24.76 -8.71 -25.49
C GLN A 9 -25.26 -10.16 -25.34
N GLY A 10 -26.07 -10.42 -24.32
CA GLY A 10 -26.60 -11.76 -24.01
C GLY A 10 -25.55 -12.73 -23.44
N LYS A 11 -24.33 -12.27 -23.12
CA LYS A 11 -23.32 -13.07 -22.44
C LYS A 11 -23.48 -12.97 -20.91
N PRO A 12 -23.11 -14.02 -20.15
CA PRO A 12 -23.28 -14.06 -18.70
C PRO A 12 -22.39 -13.06 -17.95
N ALA A 13 -21.29 -12.63 -18.56
CA ALA A 13 -20.37 -11.65 -17.98
C ALA A 13 -19.81 -10.74 -19.07
N ARG A 14 -19.64 -9.46 -18.71
CA ARG A 14 -18.98 -8.44 -19.53
C ARG A 14 -17.65 -8.07 -18.89
N PRO A 15 -16.53 -8.03 -19.64
CA PRO A 15 -15.26 -7.57 -19.09
C PRO A 15 -15.33 -6.10 -18.70
N LEU A 16 -14.54 -5.73 -17.68
CA LEU A 16 -14.32 -4.33 -17.32
C LEU A 16 -13.50 -3.63 -18.41
N VAL A 17 -13.85 -2.39 -18.71
CA VAL A 17 -13.08 -1.50 -19.58
C VAL A 17 -12.31 -0.51 -18.72
N LEU A 18 -10.99 -0.64 -18.75
CA LEU A 18 -10.03 0.18 -18.01
C LEU A 18 -9.44 1.24 -18.94
N ALA A 19 -9.42 2.50 -18.49
CA ALA A 19 -8.86 3.60 -19.25
C ALA A 19 -8.48 4.77 -18.31
N PRO A 20 -7.60 5.69 -18.69
CA PRO A 20 -6.81 5.70 -19.93
C PRO A 20 -5.47 4.97 -19.86
N GLY A 21 -5.02 4.52 -18.68
CA GLY A 21 -3.68 3.94 -18.52
C GLY A 21 -2.56 4.97 -18.73
N GLY A 22 -2.70 6.16 -18.12
CA GLY A 22 -1.71 7.24 -18.21
C GLY A 22 -1.50 7.98 -16.89
N PHE A 23 -0.74 9.06 -16.90
CA PHE A 23 -0.59 9.92 -15.72
C PHE A 23 -1.84 10.74 -15.46
N PHE A 24 -2.12 10.99 -14.17
CA PHE A 24 -3.31 11.72 -13.78
C PHE A 24 -3.21 13.21 -14.11
N HIS A 25 -4.20 13.72 -14.82
CA HIS A 25 -4.41 15.14 -15.05
C HIS A 25 -5.89 15.48 -14.83
N SER A 26 -6.19 16.25 -13.77
CA SER A 26 -7.55 16.46 -13.28
C SER A 26 -8.54 16.91 -14.37
N ASN A 27 -8.22 17.98 -15.11
CA ASN A 27 -9.10 18.49 -16.17
C ASN A 27 -9.31 17.49 -17.30
N TRP A 28 -8.26 16.74 -17.66
CA TRP A 28 -8.34 15.74 -18.71
C TRP A 28 -9.21 14.56 -18.29
N TYR A 29 -9.03 14.05 -17.06
CA TYR A 29 -9.81 12.92 -16.54
C TYR A 29 -11.29 13.28 -16.39
N SER A 30 -11.60 14.49 -15.91
CA SER A 30 -12.98 14.99 -15.85
C SER A 30 -13.59 15.04 -17.25
N ALA A 31 -12.93 15.71 -18.20
CA ALA A 31 -13.43 15.83 -19.56
C ALA A 31 -13.55 14.47 -20.27
N PHE A 32 -12.62 13.54 -20.02
CA PHE A 32 -12.65 12.18 -20.56
C PHE A 32 -13.88 11.42 -20.06
N LEU A 33 -14.14 11.42 -18.74
CA LEU A 33 -15.30 10.74 -18.18
C LEU A 33 -16.61 11.41 -18.65
N ASP A 34 -16.65 12.74 -18.73
CA ASP A 34 -17.82 13.51 -19.19
C ASP A 34 -18.15 13.26 -20.67
N LYS A 35 -17.13 13.07 -21.52
CA LYS A 35 -17.32 12.76 -22.95
C LYS A 35 -17.55 11.27 -23.23
N SER A 36 -17.14 10.38 -22.32
CA SER A 36 -17.31 8.93 -22.47
C SER A 36 -18.79 8.54 -22.48
N LYS A 37 -19.19 7.58 -23.33
CA LYS A 37 -20.59 7.10 -23.33
C LYS A 37 -20.86 6.29 -22.06
N PRO A 38 -22.09 6.28 -21.51
CA PRO A 38 -22.44 5.39 -20.40
C PRO A 38 -22.07 3.93 -20.72
N GLY A 39 -21.43 3.26 -19.76
CA GLY A 39 -20.96 1.87 -19.89
C GLY A 39 -19.80 1.67 -20.88
N SER A 40 -19.08 2.73 -21.27
CA SER A 40 -17.86 2.61 -22.10
C SER A 40 -16.56 2.58 -21.31
N VAL A 41 -16.58 3.01 -20.05
CA VAL A 41 -15.44 2.97 -19.11
C VAL A 41 -16.00 2.57 -17.76
N ASP A 42 -15.42 1.54 -17.14
CA ASP A 42 -15.79 1.08 -15.79
C ASP A 42 -14.77 1.53 -14.74
N VAL A 43 -13.52 1.66 -15.16
CA VAL A 43 -12.40 1.92 -14.29
C VAL A 43 -11.58 3.06 -14.85
N LEU A 44 -11.39 4.11 -14.06
CA LEU A 44 -10.41 5.14 -14.30
C LEU A 44 -9.06 4.71 -13.72
N THR A 45 -8.13 4.34 -14.59
CA THR A 45 -6.77 3.94 -14.25
C THR A 45 -5.80 5.12 -14.35
N HIS A 46 -4.84 5.22 -13.44
CA HIS A 46 -3.72 6.15 -13.58
C HIS A 46 -2.40 5.53 -13.11
N HIS A 47 -1.29 6.14 -13.55
CA HIS A 47 0.06 5.72 -13.19
C HIS A 47 0.59 6.56 -12.01
N ILE A 48 1.47 6.00 -11.19
CA ILE A 48 2.17 6.71 -10.11
C ILE A 48 3.67 6.41 -10.11
N TYR A 49 4.46 7.47 -10.29
CA TYR A 49 5.90 7.50 -10.08
C TYR A 49 6.27 8.82 -9.39
N ASN A 50 5.94 8.93 -8.11
CA ASN A 50 6.00 10.19 -7.38
C ASN A 50 7.36 10.47 -6.72
N LEU A 51 8.34 9.57 -6.81
CA LEU A 51 9.68 9.73 -6.21
C LEU A 51 10.74 10.23 -7.19
N GLY A 52 10.41 10.48 -8.46
CA GLY A 52 11.41 10.89 -9.45
C GLY A 52 12.13 9.73 -10.16
N PRO A 53 13.26 10.00 -10.84
CA PRO A 53 13.97 8.99 -11.63
C PRO A 53 14.76 8.02 -10.74
N GLY A 54 14.89 6.77 -11.18
CA GLY A 54 15.79 5.79 -10.56
C GLY A 54 17.26 6.22 -10.46
N SER A 55 17.69 7.21 -11.25
CA SER A 55 19.04 7.77 -11.16
C SER A 55 19.20 8.87 -10.09
N SER A 56 18.12 9.30 -9.43
CA SER A 56 18.17 10.37 -8.43
C SER A 56 18.99 9.94 -7.22
N GLU A 57 19.88 10.82 -6.77
CA GLU A 57 20.65 10.64 -5.54
C GLU A 57 19.82 10.86 -4.27
N HIS A 58 18.66 11.53 -4.40
CA HIS A 58 17.79 11.93 -3.30
C HIS A 58 16.66 10.93 -2.99
N LEU A 59 16.58 9.78 -3.69
CA LEU A 59 15.45 8.84 -3.54
C LEU A 59 15.22 8.42 -2.08
N ILE A 60 16.27 8.13 -1.33
CA ILE A 60 16.14 7.74 0.09
C ILE A 60 15.58 8.91 0.91
N ASP A 61 16.08 10.12 0.70
CA ASP A 61 15.59 11.32 1.39
C ASP A 61 14.11 11.57 1.09
N GLU A 62 13.69 11.37 -0.17
CA GLU A 62 12.30 11.52 -0.61
C GLU A 62 11.39 10.44 -0.02
N ILE A 63 11.85 9.19 0.07
CA ILE A 63 11.12 8.08 0.69
C ILE A 63 10.92 8.30 2.20
N LEU A 64 11.91 8.89 2.88
CA LEU A 64 11.89 9.12 4.33
C LEU A 64 11.30 10.48 4.72
N ASN A 65 10.88 11.30 3.75
CA ASN A 65 10.31 12.61 4.00
C ASN A 65 8.78 12.57 3.95
N PRO A 66 8.06 12.71 5.09
CA PRO A 66 6.60 12.64 5.10
C PRO A 66 5.93 13.72 4.25
N LEU A 67 6.51 14.93 4.16
CA LEU A 67 5.96 16.00 3.34
C LEU A 67 6.07 15.69 1.84
N TYR A 68 7.13 14.98 1.44
CA TYR A 68 7.29 14.53 0.07
C TYR A 68 6.26 13.44 -0.27
N LEU A 69 6.11 12.45 0.61
CA LEU A 69 5.10 11.39 0.45
C LEU A 69 3.67 11.95 0.37
N ASP A 70 3.35 12.97 1.17
CA ASP A 70 2.02 13.62 1.17
C ASP A 70 1.66 14.26 -0.19
N GLY A 71 2.66 14.59 -1.02
CA GLY A 71 2.46 15.23 -2.32
C GLY A 71 1.55 14.45 -3.28
N CYS A 72 1.56 13.11 -3.21
CA CYS A 72 0.72 12.29 -4.10
C CYS A 72 -0.73 12.15 -3.62
N ALA A 73 -1.06 12.53 -2.37
CA ALA A 73 -2.43 12.41 -1.82
C ALA A 73 -3.46 13.16 -2.68
N SER A 74 -3.05 14.29 -3.25
CA SER A 74 -3.87 15.11 -4.14
C SER A 74 -4.31 14.37 -5.41
N THR A 75 -3.49 13.45 -5.92
CA THR A 75 -3.84 12.64 -7.09
C THR A 75 -5.03 11.75 -6.79
N PHE A 76 -4.97 11.02 -5.67
CA PHE A 76 -6.05 10.12 -5.26
C PHE A 76 -7.32 10.88 -4.89
N SER A 77 -7.21 11.96 -4.10
CA SER A 77 -8.35 12.73 -3.65
C SER A 77 -9.08 13.44 -4.79
N ASN A 78 -8.33 13.96 -5.77
CA ASN A 78 -8.92 14.58 -6.96
C ASN A 78 -9.62 13.56 -7.85
N LEU A 79 -9.04 12.38 -8.07
CA LEU A 79 -9.69 11.33 -8.85
C LEU A 79 -10.98 10.84 -8.17
N GLN A 80 -10.95 10.66 -6.84
CA GLN A 80 -12.15 10.34 -6.06
C GLN A 80 -13.23 11.43 -6.22
N ALA A 81 -12.84 12.70 -6.16
CA ALA A 81 -13.77 13.81 -6.33
C ALA A 81 -14.39 13.86 -7.74
N ILE A 82 -13.61 13.59 -8.79
CA ILE A 82 -14.10 13.47 -10.17
C ILE A 82 -15.16 12.36 -10.26
N ILE A 83 -14.83 11.17 -9.74
CA ILE A 83 -15.75 10.02 -9.78
C ILE A 83 -17.04 10.30 -9.01
N ARG A 84 -16.96 10.89 -7.81
CA ARG A 84 -18.13 11.22 -6.98
C ARG A 84 -19.06 12.24 -7.62
N ARG A 85 -18.54 13.15 -8.44
CA ARG A 85 -19.32 14.18 -9.14
C ARG A 85 -19.84 13.73 -10.48
N ALA A 86 -19.30 12.65 -11.03
CA ALA A 86 -19.68 12.16 -12.34
C ALA A 86 -21.11 11.60 -12.34
N SER A 87 -21.83 11.86 -13.43
CA SER A 87 -23.14 11.25 -13.68
C SER A 87 -23.05 9.77 -14.11
N LYS A 88 -21.83 9.27 -14.33
CA LYS A 88 -21.56 7.93 -14.85
C LYS A 88 -20.77 7.13 -13.81
N PRO A 89 -21.16 5.89 -13.51
CA PRO A 89 -20.44 5.06 -12.56
C PRO A 89 -19.05 4.71 -13.11
N ALA A 90 -18.04 4.93 -12.30
CA ALA A 90 -16.67 4.47 -12.52
C ALA A 90 -16.00 4.25 -11.15
N ILE A 91 -14.93 3.45 -11.12
CA ILE A 91 -14.09 3.27 -9.94
C ILE A 91 -12.64 3.65 -10.23
N ALA A 92 -11.88 4.01 -9.20
CA ALA A 92 -10.48 4.41 -9.34
C ALA A 92 -9.53 3.22 -9.14
N TRP A 93 -8.60 3.02 -10.06
CA TRP A 93 -7.49 2.08 -9.92
C TRP A 93 -6.17 2.82 -10.14
N VAL A 94 -5.14 2.42 -9.40
CA VAL A 94 -3.75 2.63 -9.84
C VAL A 94 -3.43 1.51 -10.81
N GLY A 95 -3.33 1.87 -12.10
CA GLY A 95 -3.10 0.92 -13.19
C GLY A 95 -1.63 0.48 -13.31
N GLU A 96 -0.71 1.30 -12.80
CA GLU A 96 0.73 1.03 -12.79
C GLU A 96 1.40 1.94 -11.74
N ALA A 97 2.24 1.40 -10.86
CA ALA A 97 3.04 2.23 -9.97
C ALA A 97 4.34 1.56 -9.54
N GLY A 98 5.45 2.30 -9.65
CA GLY A 98 6.77 1.83 -9.27
C GLY A 98 7.57 2.81 -8.42
N GLY A 99 6.95 3.93 -8.00
CA GLY A 99 7.54 4.95 -7.12
C GLY A 99 8.59 5.78 -7.83
N ALA A 100 9.73 5.18 -8.16
CA ALA A 100 10.77 5.77 -8.99
C ALA A 100 10.67 5.25 -10.43
N TYR A 101 10.56 6.15 -11.41
CA TYR A 101 10.53 5.77 -12.82
C TYR A 101 11.93 5.40 -13.34
N ASN A 102 12.08 5.03 -14.62
CA ASN A 102 13.33 4.55 -15.21
C ASN A 102 13.88 3.29 -14.49
N SER A 103 13.00 2.32 -14.24
CA SER A 103 13.33 1.02 -13.66
C SER A 103 13.83 1.04 -12.20
N GLY A 104 13.66 2.14 -11.48
CA GLY A 104 14.09 2.24 -10.08
C GLY A 104 15.61 2.18 -9.91
N ARG A 105 16.07 2.03 -8.66
CA ARG A 105 17.49 2.05 -8.29
C ARG A 105 17.86 0.85 -7.45
N HIS A 106 18.92 0.15 -7.86
CA HIS A 106 19.49 -0.95 -7.10
C HIS A 106 19.97 -0.47 -5.71
N LEU A 107 19.73 -1.29 -4.69
CA LEU A 107 19.91 -1.00 -3.27
C LEU A 107 19.09 0.18 -2.76
N VAL A 108 18.00 0.51 -3.46
CA VAL A 108 16.97 1.44 -2.97
C VAL A 108 15.60 0.83 -3.22
N THR A 109 15.15 0.72 -4.47
CA THR A 109 13.79 0.27 -4.81
C THR A 109 13.59 -1.26 -4.72
N ASP A 110 14.69 -2.01 -4.59
CA ASP A 110 14.74 -3.46 -4.33
C ASP A 110 15.23 -3.76 -2.91
N SER A 111 15.19 -2.76 -2.01
CA SER A 111 15.67 -2.86 -0.63
C SER A 111 14.61 -2.40 0.38
N PHE A 112 14.87 -2.62 1.68
CA PHE A 112 13.91 -2.38 2.76
C PHE A 112 13.39 -0.94 2.80
N VAL A 113 14.23 0.05 2.51
CA VAL A 113 13.82 1.46 2.52
C VAL A 113 12.59 1.71 1.65
N PHE A 114 12.43 0.98 0.54
CA PHE A 114 11.32 1.19 -0.37
C PHE A 114 9.96 0.77 0.20
N SER A 115 9.95 -0.12 1.19
CA SER A 115 8.74 -0.59 1.85
C SER A 115 7.99 0.52 2.58
N PHE A 116 8.69 1.58 3.01
CA PHE A 116 8.07 2.78 3.55
C PHE A 116 7.14 3.44 2.53
N TRP A 117 7.65 3.74 1.33
CA TRP A 117 6.85 4.31 0.26
C TRP A 117 5.74 3.35 -0.17
N TYR A 118 6.05 2.07 -0.36
CA TYR A 118 5.10 1.14 -0.95
C TYR A 118 3.87 0.93 -0.05
N LEU A 119 4.08 0.65 1.24
CA LEU A 119 2.98 0.49 2.18
C LEU A 119 2.22 1.80 2.42
N ASP A 120 2.92 2.94 2.39
CA ASP A 120 2.28 4.25 2.44
C ASP A 120 1.35 4.50 1.26
N GLN A 121 1.77 4.13 0.04
CA GLN A 121 0.94 4.23 -1.16
C GLN A 121 -0.30 3.33 -1.10
N LEU A 122 -0.16 2.10 -0.60
CA LEU A 122 -1.31 1.20 -0.43
C LEU A 122 -2.32 1.79 0.56
N GLY A 123 -1.84 2.28 1.72
CA GLY A 123 -2.68 2.94 2.71
C GLY A 123 -3.36 4.20 2.18
N MET A 124 -2.59 5.09 1.53
CA MET A 124 -3.07 6.36 1.03
C MET A 124 -4.08 6.18 -0.11
N SER A 125 -3.81 5.28 -1.06
CA SER A 125 -4.74 5.00 -2.16
C SER A 125 -6.06 4.41 -1.65
N ALA A 126 -6.01 3.49 -0.68
CA ALA A 126 -7.19 2.90 -0.04
C ALA A 126 -8.04 3.95 0.68
N LYS A 127 -7.42 4.88 1.42
CA LYS A 127 -8.10 6.00 2.09
C LYS A 127 -8.97 6.83 1.14
N TYR A 128 -8.55 6.96 -0.12
CA TYR A 128 -9.26 7.70 -1.15
C TYR A 128 -10.07 6.80 -2.10
N ASP A 129 -10.46 5.61 -1.63
CA ASP A 129 -11.37 4.70 -2.32
C ASP A 129 -10.84 4.15 -3.66
N THR A 130 -9.51 4.10 -3.81
CA THR A 130 -8.87 3.36 -4.91
C THR A 130 -9.06 1.87 -4.69
N LYS A 131 -9.65 1.17 -5.67
CA LYS A 131 -10.09 -0.22 -5.52
C LYS A 131 -9.02 -1.25 -5.84
N THR A 132 -7.99 -0.86 -6.59
CA THR A 132 -6.92 -1.76 -7.02
C THR A 132 -5.64 -0.98 -7.21
N TYR A 133 -4.52 -1.61 -6.84
CA TYR A 133 -3.19 -1.03 -6.95
C TYR A 133 -2.27 -2.01 -7.68
N CYS A 134 -1.93 -1.69 -8.93
CA CYS A 134 -1.05 -2.51 -9.76
C CYS A 134 0.41 -2.08 -9.57
N ARG A 135 1.19 -2.90 -8.87
CA ARG A 135 2.63 -2.69 -8.67
C ARG A 135 3.41 -3.01 -9.94
N GLN A 136 4.14 -2.02 -10.44
CA GLN A 136 5.24 -2.17 -11.38
C GLN A 136 6.49 -2.57 -10.58
N THR A 137 6.98 -3.81 -10.62
CA THR A 137 6.47 -5.00 -11.33
C THR A 137 6.46 -6.21 -10.37
N LEU A 138 5.89 -7.32 -10.81
CA LEU A 138 6.19 -8.61 -10.18
C LEU A 138 7.69 -8.97 -10.37
N ILE A 139 8.17 -8.93 -11.61
CA ILE A 139 9.57 -9.20 -11.99
C ILE A 139 10.01 -8.14 -13.01
N GLY A 140 11.24 -7.62 -12.87
CA GLY A 140 11.88 -6.73 -13.83
C GLY A 140 12.05 -5.28 -13.33
N GLY A 141 13.18 -4.66 -13.68
CA GLY A 141 13.62 -3.41 -13.03
C GLY A 141 14.03 -3.63 -11.56
N ASN A 142 14.59 -2.59 -10.96
CA ASN A 142 14.99 -2.59 -9.55
C ASN A 142 13.81 -2.37 -8.59
N TYR A 143 12.60 -2.09 -9.08
CA TYR A 143 11.39 -1.99 -8.25
C TYR A 143 10.59 -3.30 -8.21
N GLY A 144 11.10 -4.37 -8.83
CA GLY A 144 10.41 -5.66 -8.92
C GLY A 144 10.20 -6.27 -7.54
N LEU A 145 9.04 -6.89 -7.32
CA LEU A 145 8.78 -7.63 -6.08
C LEU A 145 9.69 -8.86 -5.96
N LEU A 146 10.11 -9.44 -7.08
CA LEU A 146 11.07 -10.52 -7.13
C LEU A 146 12.36 -10.04 -7.82
N ASN A 147 13.50 -10.53 -7.33
CA ASN A 147 14.77 -10.41 -8.00
C ASN A 147 14.67 -10.99 -9.41
N ARG A 148 15.13 -10.27 -10.43
CA ARG A 148 14.97 -10.67 -11.83
C ARG A 148 15.80 -11.90 -12.23
N ASP A 149 16.89 -12.13 -11.52
CA ASP A 149 17.89 -13.15 -11.85
C ASP A 149 17.66 -14.41 -10.99
N THR A 150 17.36 -14.24 -9.69
CA THR A 150 17.17 -15.36 -8.75
C THR A 150 15.72 -15.73 -8.50
N PHE A 151 14.77 -14.85 -8.85
CA PHE A 151 13.34 -14.93 -8.49
C PHE A 151 13.07 -14.93 -6.97
N GLU A 152 14.08 -14.67 -6.15
CA GLU A 152 13.90 -14.53 -4.71
C GLU A 152 13.11 -13.25 -4.40
N PRO A 153 12.25 -13.26 -3.37
CA PRO A 153 11.50 -12.08 -2.97
C PRO A 153 12.39 -10.93 -2.48
N ASN A 154 12.21 -9.75 -3.06
CA ASN A 154 12.71 -8.50 -2.50
C ASN A 154 11.86 -8.09 -1.28
N PRO A 155 12.33 -7.17 -0.41
CA PRO A 155 11.62 -6.75 0.80
C PRO A 155 10.14 -6.42 0.58
N ASP A 156 9.82 -5.66 -0.48
CA ASP A 156 8.45 -5.25 -0.79
C ASP A 156 7.49 -6.40 -1.07
N TYR A 157 7.96 -7.58 -1.47
CA TYR A 157 7.11 -8.76 -1.59
C TYR A 157 6.51 -9.15 -0.23
N TYR A 158 7.33 -9.16 0.82
CA TYR A 158 6.88 -9.49 2.17
C TYR A 158 5.96 -8.40 2.73
N SER A 159 6.23 -7.13 2.44
CA SER A 159 5.33 -6.02 2.76
C SER A 159 3.96 -6.18 2.10
N ALA A 160 3.92 -6.47 0.79
CA ALA A 160 2.67 -6.72 0.07
C ALA A 160 1.96 -7.98 0.57
N LEU A 161 2.71 -9.02 0.97
CA LEU A 161 2.15 -10.26 1.50
C LEU A 161 1.49 -10.05 2.86
N LEU A 162 2.11 -9.31 3.78
CA LEU A 162 1.49 -8.94 5.07
C LEU A 162 0.26 -8.06 4.86
N TRP A 163 0.36 -7.03 4.01
CA TRP A 163 -0.80 -6.23 3.61
C TRP A 163 -1.92 -7.14 3.08
N HIS A 164 -1.60 -8.06 2.18
CA HIS A 164 -2.56 -8.98 1.60
C HIS A 164 -3.18 -9.92 2.63
N ARG A 165 -2.44 -10.37 3.65
CA ARG A 165 -2.96 -11.31 4.65
C ARG A 165 -3.79 -10.60 5.73
N LEU A 166 -3.40 -9.39 6.13
CA LEU A 166 -3.94 -8.73 7.32
C LEU A 166 -4.97 -7.63 6.99
N MET A 167 -4.69 -6.78 6.00
CA MET A 167 -5.51 -5.60 5.70
C MET A 167 -6.75 -5.97 4.89
N GLY A 168 -7.94 -5.80 5.47
CA GLY A 168 -9.23 -6.09 4.83
C GLY A 168 -9.66 -5.01 3.83
N THR A 169 -10.81 -5.22 3.19
CA THR A 169 -11.34 -4.32 2.14
C THR A 169 -12.09 -3.10 2.68
N ARG A 170 -12.49 -3.13 3.95
CA ARG A 170 -13.16 -2.01 4.63
C ARG A 170 -12.12 -1.11 5.31
N VAL A 171 -11.93 0.08 4.75
CA VAL A 171 -11.01 1.11 5.28
C VAL A 171 -11.70 1.86 6.41
N LEU A 172 -10.98 2.07 7.52
CA LEU A 172 -11.49 2.77 8.70
C LEU A 172 -10.96 4.20 8.77
N SER A 173 -11.82 5.11 9.21
CA SER A 173 -11.42 6.46 9.59
C SER A 173 -11.07 6.48 11.06
N PHE A 174 -10.04 7.26 11.42
CA PHE A 174 -9.61 7.47 12.79
C PHE A 174 -9.02 8.87 12.94
N ASN A 175 -8.95 9.35 14.18
CA ASN A 175 -8.23 10.57 14.52
C ASN A 175 -6.85 10.19 15.03
N TYR A 176 -5.83 10.90 14.57
CA TYR A 176 -4.45 10.70 14.99
C TYR A 176 -3.91 11.98 15.61
N THR A 177 -3.34 11.85 16.79
CA THR A 177 -2.66 12.93 17.51
C THR A 177 -1.18 12.54 17.63
N GLY A 178 -0.31 13.24 16.94
CA GLY A 178 1.12 12.95 16.90
C GLY A 178 1.84 13.75 15.83
N ASN A 179 3.10 13.41 15.56
CA ASN A 179 3.88 14.01 14.48
C ASN A 179 3.62 13.29 13.14
N ASN A 180 4.04 13.89 12.03
CA ASN A 180 3.88 13.30 10.69
C ASN A 180 4.95 12.25 10.34
N MET A 181 5.93 12.00 11.21
CA MET A 181 6.94 10.96 11.01
C MET A 181 6.39 9.56 11.26
N THR A 182 5.27 9.45 12.00
CA THR A 182 4.52 8.19 12.12
C THR A 182 3.27 8.26 11.26
N ARG A 183 3.18 7.37 10.30
CA ARG A 183 2.07 7.27 9.36
C ARG A 183 1.24 6.06 9.74
N ALA A 184 -0.08 6.22 9.71
CA ALA A 184 -1.01 5.22 10.22
C ALA A 184 -2.12 4.94 9.20
N TYR A 185 -2.55 3.69 9.12
CA TYR A 185 -3.68 3.23 8.33
C TYR A 185 -4.43 2.14 9.11
N ALA A 186 -5.77 2.14 9.01
CA ALA A 186 -6.60 1.20 9.76
C ALA A 186 -7.65 0.58 8.84
N HIS A 187 -7.75 -0.74 8.85
CA HIS A 187 -8.71 -1.50 8.08
C HIS A 187 -9.40 -2.50 9.02
N CYS A 188 -10.61 -2.95 8.66
CA CYS A 188 -11.11 -4.21 9.23
C CYS A 188 -10.13 -5.33 8.91
N ALA A 189 -9.99 -6.30 9.81
CA ALA A 189 -9.13 -7.46 9.56
C ALA A 189 -9.66 -8.29 8.38
N LYS A 190 -8.76 -8.85 7.57
CA LYS A 190 -9.16 -9.52 6.31
C LYS A 190 -9.77 -10.91 6.51
N GLN A 191 -9.21 -11.70 7.40
CA GLN A 191 -9.54 -13.12 7.58
C GLN A 191 -10.10 -13.44 8.98
N SER A 192 -10.28 -12.41 9.80
CA SER A 192 -10.66 -12.52 11.21
C SER A 192 -11.53 -11.33 11.61
N SER A 193 -12.06 -11.38 12.84
CA SER A 193 -12.74 -10.26 13.48
C SER A 193 -11.77 -9.13 13.84
N GLY A 194 -12.34 -7.96 14.13
CA GLY A 194 -11.59 -6.83 14.65
C GLY A 194 -10.90 -5.99 13.55
N ILE A 195 -9.79 -5.37 13.91
CA ILE A 195 -9.10 -4.39 13.05
C ILE A 195 -7.63 -4.74 12.87
N THR A 196 -7.05 -4.28 11.76
CA THR A 196 -5.60 -4.26 11.56
C THR A 196 -5.15 -2.81 11.36
N LEU A 197 -4.11 -2.43 12.10
CA LEU A 197 -3.38 -1.19 11.94
C LEU A 197 -2.08 -1.44 11.19
N LEU A 198 -1.73 -0.52 10.30
CA LEU A 198 -0.39 -0.38 9.73
C LEU A 198 0.18 0.92 10.28
N LEU A 199 1.36 0.84 10.91
CA LEU A 199 2.12 1.98 11.42
C LEU A 199 3.50 1.99 10.75
N ILE A 200 3.89 3.15 10.24
CA ILE A 200 5.18 3.36 9.56
C ILE A 200 5.92 4.47 10.30
N ASN A 201 7.09 4.17 10.87
CA ASN A 201 7.93 5.17 11.52
C ASN A 201 9.09 5.56 10.60
N LEU A 202 9.04 6.80 10.09
CA LEU A 202 10.08 7.40 9.24
C LEU A 202 11.17 8.09 10.06
N SER A 203 11.07 8.12 11.40
CA SER A 203 12.10 8.71 12.25
C SER A 203 13.27 7.75 12.41
N GLY A 204 14.49 8.24 12.21
CA GLY A 204 15.73 7.48 12.44
C GLY A 204 16.27 7.52 13.86
N ASN A 205 15.71 8.37 14.72
CA ASN A 205 16.24 8.62 16.05
C ASN A 205 15.21 8.47 17.18
N THR A 206 13.93 8.29 16.83
CA THR A 206 12.84 8.28 17.81
C THR A 206 12.00 7.03 17.63
N THR A 207 11.80 6.32 18.73
CA THR A 207 10.79 5.26 18.83
C THR A 207 9.41 5.88 19.04
N SER A 208 8.45 5.50 18.22
CA SER A 208 7.06 5.96 18.36
C SER A 208 6.28 5.05 19.30
N GLN A 209 5.59 5.66 20.27
CA GLN A 209 4.68 4.99 21.18
C GLN A 209 3.25 5.37 20.79
N VAL A 210 2.47 4.40 20.31
CA VAL A 210 1.11 4.64 19.80
C VAL A 210 0.09 3.94 20.69
N ALA A 211 -0.68 4.73 21.43
CA ALA A 211 -1.80 4.22 22.20
C ALA A 211 -3.06 4.15 21.31
N VAL A 212 -3.75 3.00 21.33
CA VAL A 212 -5.02 2.82 20.63
C VAL A 212 -6.15 3.07 21.62
N THR A 213 -6.92 4.15 21.40
CA THR A 213 -8.08 4.47 22.23
C THR A 213 -9.32 3.71 21.74
N ASN A 214 -10.30 3.51 22.63
CA ASN A 214 -11.55 2.77 22.37
C ASN A 214 -11.41 1.25 22.17
N GLY A 215 -10.20 0.69 22.30
CA GLY A 215 -9.98 -0.75 22.38
C GLY A 215 -9.88 -1.20 23.83
N SER A 216 -10.71 -2.17 24.23
CA SER A 216 -10.51 -2.96 25.46
C SER A 216 -9.62 -4.19 25.21
N ASP A 217 -9.01 -4.28 24.03
CA ASP A 217 -8.22 -5.43 23.62
C ASP A 217 -6.91 -5.49 24.36
N LEU A 218 -6.85 -6.41 25.31
CA LEU A 218 -5.62 -6.80 25.97
C LEU A 218 -4.75 -7.66 25.06
N ARG A 219 -5.34 -8.32 24.05
CA ARG A 219 -4.61 -9.21 23.13
C ARG A 219 -4.47 -8.60 21.75
N ARG A 220 -3.25 -8.59 21.23
CA ARG A 220 -2.93 -8.17 19.86
C ARG A 220 -1.78 -8.98 19.28
N GLU A 221 -1.76 -9.05 17.96
CA GLU A 221 -0.71 -9.70 17.16
C GLU A 221 0.12 -8.63 16.45
N GLU A 222 1.42 -8.62 16.66
CA GLU A 222 2.34 -7.62 16.13
C GLU A 222 3.33 -8.23 15.13
N TYR A 223 3.48 -7.57 13.98
CA TYR A 223 4.39 -7.93 12.90
C TYR A 223 5.32 -6.75 12.63
N HIS A 224 6.49 -6.76 13.26
CA HIS A 224 7.51 -5.73 13.15
C HIS A 224 8.45 -6.05 12.00
N LEU A 225 8.43 -5.20 10.98
CA LEU A 225 9.32 -5.26 9.84
C LEU A 225 10.49 -4.30 10.04
N THR A 226 11.71 -4.83 9.92
CA THR A 226 12.96 -4.07 9.97
C THR A 226 13.92 -4.49 8.87
N ALA A 227 14.85 -3.61 8.55
CA ALA A 227 16.01 -3.96 7.76
C ALA A 227 16.97 -4.87 8.56
N LYS A 228 17.54 -5.87 7.89
CA LYS A 228 18.66 -6.64 8.46
C LYS A 228 19.79 -5.70 8.91
N ASP A 229 20.24 -5.90 10.14
CA ASP A 229 21.29 -5.12 10.80
C ASP A 229 21.03 -3.59 10.84
N GLY A 230 19.77 -3.16 10.68
CA GLY A 230 19.41 -1.74 10.60
C GLY A 230 19.82 -1.04 9.29
N ASN A 231 20.33 -1.78 8.31
CA ASN A 231 20.74 -1.22 7.02
C ASN A 231 19.53 -1.03 6.10
N LEU A 232 19.04 0.20 5.96
CA LEU A 232 17.88 0.52 5.11
C LEU A 232 18.02 0.07 3.65
N GLN A 233 19.25 -0.02 3.14
CA GLN A 233 19.54 -0.49 1.78
C GLN A 233 19.70 -2.02 1.69
N SER A 234 19.42 -2.76 2.76
CA SER A 234 19.40 -4.21 2.78
C SER A 234 18.25 -4.75 1.92
N GLN A 235 18.55 -5.75 1.09
CA GLN A 235 17.54 -6.54 0.36
C GLN A 235 16.95 -7.67 1.22
N VAL A 236 17.38 -7.78 2.48
CA VAL A 236 16.88 -8.77 3.45
C VAL A 236 15.96 -8.09 4.46
N MET A 237 14.71 -8.58 4.48
CA MET A 237 13.65 -8.21 5.41
C MET A 237 13.74 -9.06 6.69
N VAL A 238 13.54 -8.43 7.84
CA VAL A 238 13.42 -9.11 9.14
C VAL A 238 12.02 -8.90 9.69
N LEU A 239 11.36 -9.98 10.10
CA LEU A 239 10.06 -9.97 10.78
C LEU A 239 10.26 -10.43 12.22
N ASN A 240 9.93 -9.58 13.19
CA ASN A 240 10.00 -9.93 14.62
C ASN A 240 11.37 -10.49 15.04
N GLY A 241 12.45 -9.95 14.45
CA GLY A 241 13.82 -10.40 14.69
C GLY A 241 14.29 -11.61 13.86
N GLN A 242 13.42 -12.23 13.06
CA GLN A 242 13.73 -13.37 12.20
C GLN A 242 13.87 -12.96 10.73
N ILE A 243 14.91 -13.44 10.06
CA ILE A 243 15.11 -13.20 8.63
C ILE A 243 14.02 -13.90 7.82
N LEU A 244 13.35 -13.16 6.94
CA LEU A 244 12.45 -13.74 5.95
C LEU A 244 13.27 -14.20 4.75
N SER A 245 13.16 -15.49 4.45
CA SER A 245 13.74 -16.12 3.27
C SER A 245 12.84 -17.27 2.82
N THR A 246 12.81 -17.54 1.53
CA THR A 246 12.09 -18.70 0.99
C THR A 246 12.85 -19.98 1.29
N GLY A 247 12.12 -21.08 1.44
CA GLY A 247 12.73 -22.40 1.43
C GLY A 247 13.43 -22.68 0.09
N THR A 248 14.31 -23.69 0.08
CA THR A 248 15.06 -24.09 -1.13
C THR A 248 14.16 -24.55 -2.30
N ASP A 249 12.91 -24.89 -2.00
CA ASP A 249 11.84 -25.27 -2.94
C ASP A 249 10.93 -24.09 -3.34
N GLY A 250 11.26 -22.86 -2.92
CA GLY A 250 10.47 -21.66 -3.15
C GLY A 250 9.29 -21.48 -2.18
N THR A 251 9.19 -22.30 -1.14
CA THR A 251 8.15 -22.13 -0.12
C THR A 251 8.27 -20.77 0.58
N ILE A 252 7.14 -20.08 0.71
CA ILE A 252 7.06 -18.81 1.43
C ILE A 252 7.10 -19.10 2.93
N PRO A 253 7.96 -18.43 3.72
CA PRO A 253 8.04 -18.67 5.16
C PRO A 253 6.72 -18.30 5.85
N THR A 254 6.43 -18.98 6.96
CA THR A 254 5.34 -18.55 7.84
C THR A 254 5.70 -17.19 8.42
N LEU A 255 4.72 -16.29 8.43
CA LEU A 255 4.88 -14.94 8.98
C LEU A 255 4.26 -14.96 10.38
N GLU A 256 5.07 -15.28 11.39
CA GLU A 256 4.60 -15.45 12.77
C GLU A 256 4.49 -14.10 13.49
N PRO A 257 3.34 -13.80 14.14
CA PRO A 257 3.21 -12.62 14.97
C PRO A 257 3.93 -12.76 16.32
N MET A 258 4.27 -11.64 16.93
CA MET A 258 4.42 -11.57 18.38
C MET A 258 3.04 -11.35 19.00
N ILE A 259 2.67 -12.19 19.97
CA ILE A 259 1.43 -12.06 20.71
C ILE A 259 1.72 -11.20 21.95
N ILE A 260 1.02 -10.08 22.07
CA ILE A 260 1.06 -9.22 23.25
C ILE A 260 -0.28 -9.30 23.97
N GLU A 261 -0.25 -9.51 25.28
CA GLU A 261 -1.45 -9.74 26.13
C GLU A 261 -1.58 -8.69 27.25
N ASP A 262 -1.28 -7.43 26.94
CA ASP A 262 -1.43 -6.30 27.83
C ASP A 262 -1.93 -5.04 27.11
N ALA A 263 -2.20 -3.98 27.89
CA ALA A 263 -2.61 -2.67 27.39
C ALA A 263 -1.43 -1.73 27.09
N SER A 264 -0.21 -2.25 26.93
CA SER A 264 0.94 -1.42 26.58
C SER A 264 0.72 -0.72 25.22
N PRO A 265 1.26 0.50 25.03
CA PRO A 265 1.23 1.14 23.73
C PRO A 265 1.98 0.31 22.67
N LEU A 266 1.56 0.43 21.41
CA LEU A 266 2.30 -0.11 20.27
C LEU A 266 3.64 0.63 20.18
N THR A 267 4.74 -0.12 20.20
CA THR A 267 6.10 0.43 20.09
C THR A 267 6.58 0.27 18.65
N VAL A 268 6.82 1.35 17.93
CA VAL A 268 7.36 1.32 16.55
C VAL A 268 8.78 1.88 16.57
N ALA A 269 9.77 1.01 16.36
CA ALA A 269 11.18 1.36 16.39
C ALA A 269 11.55 2.40 15.32
N PRO A 270 12.71 3.07 15.44
CA PRO A 270 13.21 3.96 14.40
C PRO A 270 13.37 3.22 13.07
N TYR A 271 12.97 3.87 11.96
CA TYR A 271 12.94 3.29 10.62
C TYR A 271 12.39 1.85 10.58
N SER A 272 11.19 1.66 11.11
CA SER A 272 10.52 0.36 11.09
C SER A 272 9.04 0.49 10.71
N ILE A 273 8.44 -0.65 10.42
CA ILE A 273 7.03 -0.76 10.07
C ILE A 273 6.39 -1.81 10.98
N LEU A 274 5.17 -1.55 11.43
CA LEU A 274 4.40 -2.46 12.27
C LEU A 274 3.01 -2.69 11.67
N PHE A 275 2.66 -3.96 11.45
CA PHE A 275 1.25 -4.34 11.38
C PHE A 275 0.79 -4.84 12.76
N ALA A 276 -0.33 -4.32 13.27
CA ALA A 276 -0.90 -4.72 14.54
C ALA A 276 -2.36 -5.14 14.35
N HIS A 277 -2.66 -6.41 14.60
CA HIS A 277 -4.00 -6.98 14.51
C HIS A 277 -4.61 -7.09 15.91
N PHE A 278 -5.79 -6.49 16.08
CA PHE A 278 -6.57 -6.51 17.31
C PHE A 278 -7.86 -7.32 17.07
N PRO A 279 -7.85 -8.63 17.37
CA PRO A 279 -8.90 -9.56 16.95
C PRO A 279 -10.25 -9.33 17.63
N SER A 280 -10.25 -8.73 18.82
CA SER A 280 -11.44 -8.52 19.66
C SER A 280 -11.88 -7.05 19.66
N PHE A 281 -11.23 -6.19 18.87
CA PHE A 281 -11.52 -4.77 18.80
C PHE A 281 -12.92 -4.55 18.24
N ASN A 282 -13.79 -3.96 19.05
CA ASN A 282 -15.16 -3.69 18.65
C ASN A 282 -15.25 -2.44 17.75
N ALA A 283 -15.10 -2.65 16.45
CA ALA A 283 -15.40 -1.66 15.43
C ALA A 283 -16.73 -2.03 14.73
N PRO A 284 -17.83 -1.27 14.91
CA PRO A 284 -19.13 -1.58 14.29
C PRO A 284 -19.11 -1.69 12.76
N ALA A 285 -18.15 -1.03 12.10
CA ALA A 285 -17.96 -1.14 10.65
C ALA A 285 -17.32 -2.48 10.22
N CYS A 286 -16.80 -3.27 11.14
CA CYS A 286 -16.08 -4.53 10.89
C CYS A 286 -16.87 -5.79 11.27
N THR A 287 -18.10 -5.61 11.76
CA THR A 287 -19.07 -6.68 11.98
C THR A 287 -19.97 -6.92 10.77
#